data_AF-A0A2A6RP75-F1
#
_entry.id   AF-A0A2A6RP75-F1
#
_cell.length_a   1.000
_cell.length_b   1.000
_cell.length_c   1.000
_cell.angle_alpha   90.00
_cell.angle_beta   90.00
_cell.angle_gamma   90.00
#
_symmetry.space_group_name_H-M   'P 1'
#
loop_
_entity.id
_entity.type
_entity.pdbx_description
1 polymer ?
#
loop_
_entity_poly.entity_id
_entity_poly.type
_entity_poly.pdbx_seq_one_letter_code
_entity_poly.pdbx_strand_id
1 'polypeptide(L)'
;MTHHEPTIAAILRQLAGEYHGPVEERRVLERVLEQRPSNAKNPFATIRERLRWDGLALGWLRLGRGQLMPLHIALHGLRFRCLPRDEDLGNGMLPLAHLLPFCGTRGMNFTLQDAWGRPLEFISLKPDEPHMNGMPAFAMNQWYSKVGFRSGDSIIVTVTRSDPLVLTMTRERREDFSASAVAKQDAELLEAILQRTQRTQSTLAPCDEIVLPIFATAPWRSAYPGTPWQHLVLRDERLTLVDDIFLTNQPLGALKLFNCAEVFEPPPRAADADEARDRALLAQIEALQHELHRARERDAEAGLWNGQVQRASATFGGFSEDDTNQHHLFDQLEDELVGGDWELDDDWDDDDDFDQPEGVVVDQATLQAAHERMLQLLPPETIARLNQARDEEAEVIIAQHLNMLLARAPDLFPRINILPITNEDETFESSFFGDWVEDDWDEDYDGNFDHFEDLFEDTNTSVSLDQSSDLIAQFYDYLLEMGKTSTTARARSRALKIYAEFLASYYGRTLAQGDYATLDECLFFYYPRRVNKTSERQVRDLCTALKQFYAFLIQRGVIEDDRFAEALWRRRDQVVRVVELYDQMTGDSPSFELLFERLFLPYTE
;
A
#
# COMPACT_ATOMS: atom_id res chain seq x y z
N MET A 1 3.84 32.89 -40.91
CA MET A 1 2.92 31.86 -40.40
C MET A 1 3.77 30.85 -39.66
N THR A 2 3.79 30.93 -38.33
CA THR A 2 4.53 30.01 -37.46
C THR A 2 3.76 28.68 -37.43
N HIS A 3 4.27 27.67 -38.15
CA HIS A 3 3.79 26.30 -37.98
C HIS A 3 4.20 25.85 -36.57
N HIS A 4 3.25 25.90 -35.63
CA HIS A 4 3.44 25.33 -34.30
C HIS A 4 3.55 23.82 -34.47
N GLU A 5 4.65 23.23 -34.00
CA GLU A 5 4.79 21.77 -33.98
C GLU A 5 3.66 21.16 -33.15
N PRO A 6 2.99 20.10 -33.64
CA PRO A 6 1.91 19.47 -32.89
C PRO A 6 2.44 18.86 -31.59
N THR A 7 1.75 19.10 -30.48
CA THR A 7 2.12 18.52 -29.19
C THR A 7 1.83 17.02 -29.18
N ILE A 8 2.54 16.25 -28.33
CA ILE A 8 2.30 14.80 -28.16
C ILE A 8 0.82 14.55 -27.82
N ALA A 9 0.22 15.37 -26.95
CA ALA A 9 -1.19 15.28 -26.60
C ALA A 9 -2.12 15.48 -27.81
N ALA A 10 -1.84 16.48 -28.67
CA ALA A 10 -2.63 16.71 -29.88
C ALA A 10 -2.54 15.53 -30.86
N ILE A 11 -1.34 14.98 -31.05
CA ILE A 11 -1.11 13.80 -31.90
C ILE A 11 -1.84 12.58 -31.34
N LEU A 12 -1.74 12.31 -30.03
CA LEU A 12 -2.42 11.18 -29.39
C LEU A 12 -3.94 11.29 -29.52
N ARG A 13 -4.54 12.47 -29.33
CA ARG A 13 -5.98 12.69 -29.55
C ARG A 13 -6.39 12.48 -31.01
N GLN A 14 -5.59 12.96 -31.95
CA GLN A 14 -5.83 12.72 -33.38
C GLN A 14 -5.80 11.23 -33.69
N LEU A 15 -4.74 10.53 -33.27
CA LEU A 15 -4.59 9.09 -33.48
C LEU A 15 -5.75 8.31 -32.86
N ALA A 16 -6.24 8.71 -31.67
CA ALA A 16 -7.39 8.07 -31.05
C ALA A 16 -8.63 8.08 -31.97
N GLY A 17 -8.81 9.09 -32.82
CA GLY A 17 -9.89 9.16 -33.80
C GLY A 17 -9.66 8.34 -35.08
N GLU A 18 -8.42 7.94 -35.36
CA GLU A 18 -8.05 7.18 -36.57
C GLU A 18 -8.21 5.65 -36.39
N TYR A 19 -8.10 5.17 -35.15
CA TYR A 19 -8.18 3.74 -34.85
C TYR A 19 -9.60 3.28 -34.48
N HIS A 20 -9.96 2.06 -34.88
CA HIS A 20 -11.31 1.49 -34.68
C HIS A 20 -11.34 0.21 -33.83
N GLY A 21 -10.26 -0.07 -33.09
CA GLY A 21 -10.15 -1.26 -32.25
C GLY A 21 -8.87 -1.27 -31.41
N PRO A 22 -8.58 -2.37 -30.70
CA PRO A 22 -7.33 -2.54 -29.97
C PRO A 22 -6.10 -2.39 -30.87
N VAL A 23 -5.08 -1.69 -30.36
CA VAL A 23 -3.81 -1.42 -31.02
C VAL A 23 -2.68 -1.72 -30.06
N GLU A 24 -1.57 -2.25 -30.56
CA GLU A 24 -0.35 -2.36 -29.76
C GLU A 24 0.15 -0.97 -29.38
N GLU A 25 0.47 -0.78 -28.10
CA GLU A 25 0.98 0.47 -27.54
C GLU A 25 2.19 0.95 -28.35
N ARG A 26 3.16 0.05 -28.59
CA ARG A 26 4.36 0.33 -29.38
C ARG A 26 4.05 0.99 -30.73
N ARG A 27 3.03 0.50 -31.44
CA ARG A 27 2.63 1.04 -32.74
C ARG A 27 2.08 2.47 -32.62
N VAL A 28 1.32 2.77 -31.57
CA VAL A 28 0.86 4.13 -31.29
C VAL A 28 2.06 5.04 -30.99
N LEU A 29 3.02 4.57 -30.19
CA LEU A 29 4.22 5.32 -29.86
C LEU A 29 5.07 5.64 -31.10
N GLU A 30 5.27 4.66 -31.98
CA GLU A 30 5.98 4.83 -33.26
C GLU A 30 5.29 5.88 -34.15
N ARG A 31 3.95 5.85 -34.23
CA ARG A 31 3.18 6.85 -35.00
C ARG A 31 3.26 8.26 -34.43
N VAL A 32 3.41 8.41 -33.12
CA VAL A 32 3.67 9.71 -32.51
C VAL A 32 5.05 10.22 -32.91
N LEU A 33 6.08 9.36 -32.89
CA LEU A 33 7.45 9.74 -33.28
C LEU A 33 7.61 9.99 -34.79
N GLU A 34 6.79 9.37 -35.63
CA GLU A 34 6.71 9.69 -37.07
C GLU A 34 6.25 11.14 -37.29
N GLN A 35 5.32 11.65 -36.47
CA GLN A 35 4.78 13.00 -36.59
C GLN A 35 5.60 14.04 -35.81
N ARG A 36 6.25 13.62 -34.72
CA ARG A 36 7.15 14.45 -33.90
C ARG A 36 8.40 13.65 -33.52
N PRO A 37 9.43 13.66 -34.39
CA PRO A 37 10.69 13.00 -34.09
C PRO A 37 11.34 13.55 -32.82
N SER A 38 11.95 12.68 -32.03
CA SER A 38 12.66 13.05 -30.79
C SER A 38 14.10 12.55 -30.84
N ASN A 39 15.03 13.38 -30.37
CA ASN A 39 16.45 13.04 -30.24
C ASN A 39 16.83 12.56 -28.83
N ALA A 40 15.84 12.36 -27.94
CA ALA A 40 16.08 11.87 -26.59
C ALA A 40 16.66 10.44 -26.60
N LYS A 41 17.45 10.10 -25.56
CA LYS A 41 18.03 8.75 -25.39
C LYS A 41 16.95 7.65 -25.36
N ASN A 42 15.78 7.96 -24.80
CA ASN A 42 14.60 7.10 -24.81
C ASN A 42 13.35 7.90 -25.25
N PRO A 43 13.08 8.00 -26.57
CA PRO A 43 12.02 8.86 -27.09
C PRO A 43 10.60 8.37 -26.75
N PHE A 44 10.47 7.11 -26.31
CA PHE A 44 9.18 6.51 -25.94
C PHE A 44 8.73 6.85 -24.51
N ALA A 45 9.66 7.18 -23.61
CA ALA A 45 9.37 7.36 -22.18
C ALA A 45 8.29 8.42 -21.94
N THR A 46 8.49 9.63 -22.46
CA THR A 46 7.54 10.75 -22.29
C THR A 46 6.15 10.46 -22.87
N ILE A 47 6.07 9.68 -23.95
CA ILE A 47 4.79 9.32 -24.57
C ILE A 47 4.06 8.29 -23.69
N ARG A 48 4.78 7.29 -23.17
CA ARG A 48 4.21 6.28 -22.26
C ARG A 48 3.70 6.90 -20.96
N GLU A 49 4.47 7.82 -20.39
CA GLU A 49 4.12 8.55 -19.19
C GLU A 49 2.82 9.35 -19.37
N ARG A 50 2.69 10.10 -20.47
CA ARG A 50 1.41 10.75 -20.80
C ARG A 50 0.26 9.78 -20.98
N LEU A 51 0.49 8.64 -21.61
CA LEU A 51 -0.54 7.59 -21.75
C LEU A 51 -0.85 6.88 -20.42
N ARG A 52 0.04 6.94 -19.43
CA ARG A 52 -0.18 6.40 -18.08
C ARG A 52 -1.07 7.36 -17.29
N TRP A 53 -0.73 8.65 -17.25
CA TRP A 53 -1.41 9.62 -16.40
C TRP A 53 -2.62 10.30 -17.02
N ASP A 54 -2.58 10.56 -18.33
CA ASP A 54 -3.61 11.30 -19.07
C ASP A 54 -4.32 10.44 -20.13
N GLY A 55 -4.11 9.12 -20.13
CA GLY A 55 -4.60 8.22 -21.17
C GLY A 55 -6.06 8.46 -21.53
N LEU A 56 -6.95 8.46 -20.52
CA LEU A 56 -8.39 8.69 -20.71
C LEU A 56 -8.70 10.09 -21.28
N ALA A 57 -8.05 11.14 -20.77
CA ALA A 57 -8.21 12.51 -21.26
C ALA A 57 -7.63 12.73 -22.68
N LEU A 58 -6.74 11.83 -23.11
CA LEU A 58 -6.17 11.78 -24.46
C LEU A 58 -6.96 10.86 -25.39
N GLY A 59 -8.04 10.23 -24.91
CA GLY A 59 -8.91 9.35 -25.70
C GLY A 59 -8.41 7.91 -25.80
N TRP A 60 -7.58 7.44 -24.87
CA TRP A 60 -6.98 6.10 -24.86
C TRP A 60 -7.26 5.35 -23.56
N LEU A 61 -7.55 4.05 -23.69
CA LEU A 61 -7.75 3.12 -22.59
C LEU A 61 -6.69 2.01 -22.65
N ARG A 62 -5.98 1.76 -21.56
CA ARG A 62 -5.02 0.63 -21.45
C ARG A 62 -5.77 -0.67 -21.14
N LEU A 63 -5.66 -1.68 -22.02
CA LEU A 63 -6.31 -2.98 -21.82
C LEU A 63 -5.47 -3.94 -20.96
N GLY A 64 -4.15 -3.72 -20.89
CA GLY A 64 -3.17 -4.67 -20.37
C GLY A 64 -2.36 -5.32 -21.51
N ARG A 65 -1.22 -5.94 -21.19
CA ARG A 65 -0.32 -6.61 -22.16
C ARG A 65 0.22 -5.69 -23.28
N GLY A 66 0.43 -4.41 -22.97
CA GLY A 66 0.92 -3.42 -23.94
C GLY A 66 -0.08 -3.11 -25.06
N GLN A 67 -1.40 -3.24 -24.81
CA GLN A 67 -2.44 -2.86 -25.76
C GLN A 67 -3.21 -1.62 -25.29
N LEU A 68 -3.54 -0.76 -26.25
CA LEU A 68 -4.38 0.43 -26.11
C LEU A 68 -5.65 0.25 -26.91
N MET A 69 -6.75 0.80 -26.43
CA MET A 69 -8.01 0.93 -27.16
C MET A 69 -8.42 2.39 -27.21
N PRO A 70 -8.87 2.91 -28.36
CA PRO A 70 -9.50 4.22 -28.41
C PRO A 70 -10.72 4.28 -27.50
N LEU A 71 -10.78 5.27 -26.63
CA LEU A 71 -11.83 5.43 -25.63
C LEU A 71 -13.22 5.53 -26.29
N HIS A 72 -13.30 6.19 -27.45
CA HIS A 72 -14.54 6.29 -28.21
C HIS A 72 -15.10 4.92 -28.64
N ILE A 73 -14.23 3.95 -28.92
CA ILE A 73 -14.61 2.56 -29.24
C ILE A 73 -15.00 1.80 -27.97
N ALA A 74 -14.26 2.00 -26.87
CA ALA A 74 -14.53 1.36 -25.58
C ALA A 74 -15.91 1.74 -25.03
N LEU A 75 -16.28 3.02 -25.14
CA LEU A 75 -17.53 3.55 -24.59
C LEU A 75 -18.73 3.42 -25.54
N HIS A 76 -18.52 3.24 -26.85
CA HIS A 76 -19.62 3.25 -27.82
C HIS A 76 -20.67 2.16 -27.53
N GLY A 77 -21.90 2.60 -27.24
CA GLY A 77 -23.03 1.72 -26.97
C GLY A 77 -22.91 0.96 -25.64
N LEU A 78 -21.98 1.35 -24.77
CA LEU A 78 -21.81 0.77 -23.45
C LEU A 78 -23.08 0.99 -22.60
N ARG A 79 -23.54 -0.08 -21.96
CA ARG A 79 -24.71 -0.08 -21.09
C ARG A 79 -24.33 -0.58 -19.71
N PHE A 80 -24.76 0.15 -18.69
CA PHE A 80 -24.56 -0.22 -17.29
C PHE A 80 -25.79 0.18 -16.48
N ARG A 81 -25.83 -0.32 -15.24
CA ARG A 81 -26.95 -0.16 -14.33
C ARG A 81 -26.51 0.64 -13.12
N CYS A 82 -27.35 1.57 -12.69
CA CYS A 82 -27.21 2.27 -11.43
C CYS A 82 -28.39 1.91 -10.53
N LEU A 83 -28.13 1.77 -9.23
CA LEU A 83 -29.15 1.49 -8.22
C LEU A 83 -29.04 2.57 -7.13
N PRO A 84 -29.82 3.67 -7.23
CA PRO A 84 -29.78 4.75 -6.23
C PRO A 84 -30.19 4.25 -4.84
N ARG A 85 -29.59 4.78 -3.77
CA ARG A 85 -30.00 4.47 -2.39
C ARG A 85 -31.32 5.13 -2.05
N ASP A 86 -31.97 4.64 -1.00
CA ASP A 86 -33.20 5.25 -0.49
C ASP A 86 -32.98 6.70 -0.02
N GLU A 87 -31.79 7.01 0.52
CA GLU A 87 -31.41 8.38 0.87
C GLU A 87 -31.25 9.27 -0.37
N ASP A 88 -30.55 8.80 -1.41
CA ASP A 88 -30.39 9.54 -2.66
C ASP A 88 -31.74 9.79 -3.34
N LEU A 89 -32.65 8.79 -3.29
CA LEU A 89 -34.02 8.93 -3.77
C LEU A 89 -34.82 9.94 -2.94
N GLY A 90 -34.68 9.94 -1.62
CA GLY A 90 -35.32 10.89 -0.71
C GLY A 90 -34.88 12.33 -0.94
N ASN A 91 -33.59 12.52 -1.24
CA ASN A 91 -33.00 13.81 -1.60
C ASN A 91 -33.23 14.19 -3.07
N GLY A 92 -33.67 13.23 -3.89
CA GLY A 92 -33.91 13.41 -5.31
C GLY A 92 -32.64 13.65 -6.12
N MET A 93 -31.59 12.91 -5.78
CA MET A 93 -30.24 13.04 -6.31
C MET A 93 -29.74 11.71 -6.89
N LEU A 94 -28.79 11.79 -7.84
CA LEU A 94 -27.98 10.66 -8.26
C LEU A 94 -26.49 11.02 -8.12
N PRO A 95 -25.80 10.51 -7.10
CA PRO A 95 -24.37 10.73 -6.94
C PRO A 95 -23.55 10.29 -8.16
N LEU A 96 -22.48 11.03 -8.44
CA LEU A 96 -21.55 10.76 -9.55
C LEU A 96 -20.90 9.38 -9.43
N ALA A 97 -20.74 8.85 -8.21
CA ALA A 97 -20.19 7.52 -7.92
C ALA A 97 -20.84 6.42 -8.77
N HIS A 98 -22.15 6.50 -9.02
CA HIS A 98 -22.89 5.53 -9.83
C HIS A 98 -22.47 5.50 -11.31
N LEU A 99 -21.87 6.57 -11.80
CA LEU A 99 -21.42 6.70 -13.18
C LEU A 99 -19.93 6.38 -13.35
N LEU A 100 -19.20 6.22 -12.25
CA LEU A 100 -17.80 5.83 -12.27
C LEU A 100 -17.67 4.32 -12.53
N PRO A 101 -16.61 3.90 -13.26
CA PRO A 101 -15.58 4.73 -13.90
C PRO A 101 -15.92 5.24 -15.31
N PHE A 102 -17.13 4.99 -15.82
CA PHE A 102 -17.46 5.18 -17.24
C PHE A 102 -17.47 6.63 -17.72
N CYS A 103 -17.59 7.58 -16.79
CA CYS A 103 -17.57 9.02 -17.09
C CYS A 103 -16.24 9.71 -16.76
N GLY A 104 -15.23 8.96 -16.28
CA GLY A 104 -13.93 9.48 -15.84
C GLY A 104 -14.01 10.35 -14.57
N THR A 105 -12.96 10.31 -13.76
CA THR A 105 -12.78 11.23 -12.62
C THR A 105 -12.05 12.51 -13.02
N ARG A 106 -11.33 12.49 -14.17
CA ARG A 106 -10.46 13.58 -14.63
C ARG A 106 -10.90 14.12 -15.99
N GLY A 107 -11.37 15.36 -16.02
CA GLY A 107 -11.42 16.19 -17.24
C GLY A 107 -12.38 15.76 -18.37
N MET A 108 -13.25 14.77 -18.15
CA MET A 108 -14.27 14.43 -19.15
C MET A 108 -15.52 15.31 -18.98
N ASN A 109 -15.74 16.18 -19.95
CA ASN A 109 -17.02 16.86 -20.08
C ASN A 109 -18.07 15.87 -20.60
N PHE A 110 -19.05 15.53 -19.75
CA PHE A 110 -20.15 14.67 -20.16
C PHE A 110 -21.51 15.29 -19.85
N THR A 111 -22.52 14.83 -20.57
CA THR A 111 -23.91 15.25 -20.36
C THR A 111 -24.78 14.03 -20.13
N LEU A 112 -25.49 14.03 -18.99
CA LEU A 112 -26.49 13.03 -18.68
C LEU A 112 -27.87 13.53 -19.13
N GLN A 113 -28.59 12.72 -19.89
CA GLN A 113 -29.88 13.08 -20.49
C GLN A 113 -30.96 12.05 -20.15
N ASP A 114 -32.20 12.52 -20.03
CA ASP A 114 -33.36 11.64 -19.94
C ASP A 114 -33.66 10.92 -21.27
N ALA A 115 -34.59 9.98 -21.26
CA ALA A 115 -35.03 9.23 -22.45
C ALA A 115 -35.61 10.11 -23.58
N TRP A 116 -35.90 11.39 -23.30
CA TRP A 116 -36.40 12.37 -24.27
C TRP A 116 -35.30 13.34 -24.74
N GLY A 117 -34.04 13.11 -24.36
CA GLY A 117 -32.88 13.92 -24.75
C GLY A 117 -32.73 15.22 -23.96
N ARG A 118 -33.43 15.39 -22.83
CA ARG A 118 -33.29 16.60 -22.00
C ARG A 118 -32.11 16.42 -21.03
N PRO A 119 -31.16 17.37 -20.99
CA PRO A 119 -30.05 17.31 -20.05
C PRO A 119 -30.55 17.45 -18.61
N LEU A 120 -29.94 16.69 -17.71
CA LEU A 120 -30.13 16.81 -16.27
C LEU A 120 -29.14 17.83 -15.70
N GLU A 121 -29.57 18.51 -14.64
CA GLU A 121 -28.75 19.50 -13.94
C GLU A 121 -27.68 18.80 -13.11
N PHE A 122 -26.42 19.18 -13.32
CA PHE A 122 -25.30 18.73 -12.51
C PHE A 122 -25.10 19.69 -11.34
N ILE A 123 -25.11 19.13 -10.13
CA ILE A 123 -24.88 19.85 -8.89
C ILE A 123 -23.44 19.57 -8.48
N SER A 124 -22.58 20.57 -8.72
CA SER A 124 -21.21 20.58 -8.21
C SER A 124 -21.21 21.07 -6.78
N LEU A 125 -20.43 20.42 -5.93
CA LEU A 125 -20.12 20.95 -4.61
C LEU A 125 -19.19 22.14 -4.79
N LYS A 126 -19.47 23.22 -4.07
CA LYS A 126 -18.55 24.34 -3.96
C LYS A 126 -17.58 24.04 -2.82
N PRO A 127 -16.27 24.19 -3.02
CA PRO A 127 -15.28 23.94 -1.96
C PRO A 127 -15.48 24.84 -0.73
N ASP A 128 -16.14 26.00 -0.86
CA ASP A 128 -16.30 26.98 0.23
C ASP A 128 -17.54 26.77 1.13
N GLU A 129 -18.32 25.69 0.94
CA GLU A 129 -19.51 25.41 1.75
C GLU A 129 -19.26 24.27 2.75
N PRO A 130 -18.91 24.57 4.03
CA PRO A 130 -18.44 23.59 5.04
C PRO A 130 -19.53 22.63 5.57
N HIS A 131 -20.66 22.51 4.88
CA HIS A 131 -21.81 21.71 5.30
C HIS A 131 -22.30 20.70 4.25
N MET A 132 -21.63 20.58 3.11
CA MET A 132 -21.96 19.60 2.09
C MET A 132 -20.86 18.54 1.98
N ASN A 133 -20.81 17.59 2.93
CA ASN A 133 -20.04 16.34 2.83
C ASN A 133 -20.59 15.39 1.74
N GLY A 134 -21.22 15.92 0.69
CA GLY A 134 -21.78 15.14 -0.39
C GLY A 134 -20.72 14.76 -1.41
N MET A 135 -21.07 13.87 -2.34
CA MET A 135 -20.38 13.71 -3.62
C MET A 135 -21.10 14.54 -4.68
N PRO A 136 -20.42 15.04 -5.74
CA PRO A 136 -21.09 15.68 -6.86
C PRO A 136 -22.21 14.80 -7.41
N ALA A 137 -23.32 15.37 -7.84
CA ALA A 137 -24.53 14.60 -8.14
C ALA A 137 -25.40 15.26 -9.21
N PHE A 138 -26.34 14.51 -9.76
CA PHE A 138 -27.36 15.03 -10.67
C PHE A 138 -28.68 15.27 -9.93
N ALA A 139 -29.36 16.37 -10.24
CA ALA A 139 -30.70 16.64 -9.75
C ALA A 139 -31.72 15.74 -10.47
N MET A 140 -32.33 14.82 -9.73
CA MET A 140 -33.21 13.78 -10.27
C MET A 140 -34.70 13.97 -9.93
N ASN A 141 -35.04 14.87 -9.00
CA ASN A 141 -36.40 15.13 -8.53
C ASN A 141 -37.47 15.14 -9.64
N GLN A 142 -37.26 15.96 -10.67
CA GLN A 142 -38.21 16.09 -11.78
C GLN A 142 -38.32 14.80 -12.59
N TRP A 143 -37.19 14.12 -12.81
CA TRP A 143 -37.15 12.87 -13.56
C TRP A 143 -37.84 11.74 -12.79
N TYR A 144 -37.49 11.54 -11.51
CA TYR A 144 -38.10 10.52 -10.64
C TYR A 144 -39.62 10.67 -10.58
N SER A 145 -40.13 11.90 -10.37
CA SER A 145 -41.56 12.16 -10.38
C SER A 145 -42.21 11.82 -11.72
N LYS A 146 -41.61 12.27 -12.83
CA LYS A 146 -42.15 12.07 -14.19
C LYS A 146 -42.22 10.60 -14.59
N VAL A 147 -41.19 9.81 -14.27
CA VAL A 147 -41.16 8.37 -14.61
C VAL A 147 -41.82 7.51 -13.54
N GLY A 148 -42.22 8.07 -12.41
CA GLY A 148 -42.78 7.34 -11.27
C GLY A 148 -41.80 6.37 -10.63
N PHE A 149 -40.52 6.76 -10.53
CA PHE A 149 -39.43 5.96 -9.98
C PHE A 149 -39.69 5.64 -8.49
N ARG A 150 -39.37 4.42 -8.06
CA ARG A 150 -39.57 3.95 -6.68
C ARG A 150 -38.32 3.27 -6.16
N SER A 151 -38.22 3.13 -4.83
CA SER A 151 -37.18 2.34 -4.19
C SER A 151 -37.11 0.93 -4.78
N GLY A 152 -35.88 0.49 -5.10
CA GLY A 152 -35.58 -0.77 -5.74
C GLY A 152 -35.72 -0.81 -7.26
N ASP A 153 -36.25 0.23 -7.90
CA ASP A 153 -36.09 0.40 -9.35
C ASP A 153 -34.63 0.71 -9.70
N SER A 154 -34.24 0.45 -10.93
CA SER A 154 -32.89 0.73 -11.41
C SER A 154 -32.88 1.69 -12.59
N ILE A 155 -31.76 2.38 -12.77
CA ILE A 155 -31.51 3.27 -13.89
C ILE A 155 -30.59 2.53 -14.85
N ILE A 156 -31.05 2.34 -16.08
CA ILE A 156 -30.20 1.83 -17.15
C ILE A 156 -29.59 3.02 -17.86
N VAL A 157 -28.27 3.10 -17.84
CA VAL A 157 -27.50 4.15 -18.51
C VAL A 157 -26.92 3.57 -19.79
N THR A 158 -27.07 4.30 -20.90
CA THR A 158 -26.52 3.95 -22.20
C THR A 158 -25.68 5.09 -22.72
N VAL A 159 -24.43 4.81 -23.10
CA VAL A 159 -23.57 5.78 -23.78
C VAL A 159 -24.00 5.87 -25.25
N THR A 160 -24.61 7.00 -25.63
CA THR A 160 -25.11 7.23 -26.99
C THR A 160 -24.10 7.93 -27.88
N ARG A 161 -23.20 8.71 -27.29
CA ARG A 161 -22.07 9.36 -27.97
C ARG A 161 -20.88 9.43 -27.03
N SER A 162 -19.69 9.21 -27.55
CA SER A 162 -18.46 9.18 -26.75
C SER A 162 -17.61 10.46 -26.85
N ASP A 163 -17.83 11.30 -27.87
CA ASP A 163 -17.15 12.60 -28.02
C ASP A 163 -18.10 13.65 -28.67
N PRO A 164 -18.56 14.67 -27.91
CA PRO A 164 -18.49 14.74 -26.45
C PRO A 164 -19.35 13.62 -25.82
N LEU A 165 -18.99 13.20 -24.61
CA LEU A 165 -19.64 12.07 -23.92
C LEU A 165 -21.10 12.41 -23.57
N VAL A 166 -22.05 11.63 -24.09
CA VAL A 166 -23.48 11.76 -23.81
C VAL A 166 -24.02 10.42 -23.34
N LEU A 167 -24.66 10.46 -22.18
CA LEU A 167 -25.30 9.31 -21.56
C LEU A 167 -26.81 9.54 -21.54
N THR A 168 -27.57 8.50 -21.87
CA THR A 168 -29.03 8.51 -21.79
C THR A 168 -29.49 7.53 -20.74
N MET A 169 -30.43 7.96 -19.90
CA MET A 169 -31.00 7.13 -18.84
C MET A 169 -32.44 6.68 -19.13
N THR A 170 -32.72 5.43 -18.77
CA THR A 170 -34.07 4.87 -18.77
C THR A 170 -34.34 4.18 -17.43
N ARG A 171 -35.61 4.19 -17.00
CA ARG A 171 -36.05 3.45 -15.81
C ARG A 171 -36.27 1.99 -16.17
N GLU A 172 -35.81 1.09 -15.31
CA GLU A 172 -36.21 -0.30 -15.27
C GLU A 172 -36.87 -0.57 -13.91
N ARG A 173 -38.07 -1.17 -13.92
CA ARG A 173 -38.77 -1.48 -12.67
C ARG A 173 -38.10 -2.67 -11.99
N ARG A 174 -38.15 -2.70 -10.65
CA ARG A 174 -37.64 -3.84 -9.87
C ARG A 174 -38.16 -5.20 -10.37
N GLU A 175 -39.43 -5.26 -10.75
CA GLU A 175 -40.11 -6.47 -11.22
C GLU A 175 -39.65 -6.91 -12.62
N ASP A 176 -39.12 -5.98 -13.43
CA ASP A 176 -38.63 -6.26 -14.78
C ASP A 176 -37.18 -6.82 -14.74
N PHE A 177 -36.49 -6.68 -13.60
CA PHE A 177 -35.13 -7.18 -13.44
C PHE A 177 -35.08 -8.72 -13.44
N SER A 178 -34.34 -9.28 -14.38
CA SER A 178 -34.09 -10.72 -14.48
C SER A 178 -32.69 -11.11 -13.99
N ALA A 179 -32.57 -11.51 -12.72
CA ALA A 179 -31.30 -11.95 -12.13
C ALA A 179 -30.70 -13.18 -12.85
N SER A 180 -31.54 -14.13 -13.28
CA SER A 180 -31.07 -15.33 -13.99
C SER A 180 -30.50 -15.03 -15.37
N ALA A 181 -30.96 -13.95 -16.02
CA ALA A 181 -30.45 -13.54 -17.33
C ALA A 181 -29.03 -12.96 -17.27
N VAL A 182 -28.62 -12.42 -16.11
CA VAL A 182 -27.35 -11.72 -15.94
C VAL A 182 -26.35 -12.49 -15.06
N ALA A 183 -26.77 -13.56 -14.39
CA ALA A 183 -25.92 -14.31 -13.45
C ALA A 183 -24.56 -14.75 -14.02
N LYS A 184 -24.52 -15.20 -15.28
CA LYS A 184 -23.26 -15.57 -15.95
C LYS A 184 -22.36 -14.35 -16.19
N GLN A 185 -22.95 -13.25 -16.63
CA GLN A 185 -22.25 -11.98 -16.86
C GLN A 185 -21.70 -11.42 -15.54
N ASP A 186 -22.49 -11.45 -14.47
CA ASP A 186 -22.09 -10.96 -13.16
C ASP A 186 -20.92 -11.77 -12.60
N ALA A 187 -20.95 -13.10 -12.73
CA ALA A 187 -19.84 -13.97 -12.33
C ALA A 187 -18.57 -13.73 -13.18
N GLU A 188 -18.72 -13.56 -14.50
CA GLU A 188 -17.62 -13.25 -15.41
C GLU A 188 -16.97 -11.90 -15.07
N LEU A 189 -17.78 -10.87 -14.80
CA LEU A 189 -17.31 -9.55 -14.41
C LEU A 189 -16.56 -9.58 -13.08
N LEU A 190 -17.13 -10.20 -12.05
CA LEU A 190 -16.54 -10.26 -10.72
C LEU A 190 -15.18 -10.96 -10.72
N GLU A 191 -15.08 -12.11 -11.40
CA GLU A 191 -13.84 -12.84 -11.52
C GLU A 191 -12.79 -12.07 -12.34
N ALA A 192 -13.20 -11.36 -13.39
CA ALA A 192 -12.30 -10.51 -14.16
C ALA A 192 -11.78 -9.32 -13.35
N ILE A 193 -12.61 -8.72 -12.48
CA ILE A 193 -12.20 -7.65 -11.56
C ILE A 193 -11.14 -8.22 -10.60
N LEU A 194 -11.44 -9.35 -9.94
CA LEU A 194 -10.51 -9.96 -9.00
C LEU A 194 -9.15 -10.27 -9.62
N GLN A 195 -9.13 -10.95 -10.78
CA GLN A 195 -7.89 -11.29 -11.47
C GLN A 195 -7.07 -10.07 -11.87
N ARG A 196 -7.74 -8.95 -12.19
CA ARG A 196 -7.06 -7.72 -12.58
C ARG A 196 -6.53 -6.99 -11.36
N THR A 197 -7.30 -6.89 -10.28
CA THR A 197 -6.84 -6.35 -8.99
C THR A 197 -5.63 -7.12 -8.46
N GLN A 198 -5.64 -8.46 -8.51
CA GLN A 198 -4.51 -9.30 -8.08
C GLN A 198 -3.24 -9.11 -8.91
N ARG A 199 -3.37 -8.70 -10.18
CA ARG A 199 -2.21 -8.43 -11.05
C ARG A 199 -1.67 -7.02 -10.87
N THR A 200 -2.47 -6.11 -10.30
CA THR A 200 -2.04 -4.75 -10.03
C THR A 200 -1.14 -4.77 -8.79
N GLN A 201 0.04 -4.17 -8.91
CA GLN A 201 1.00 -4.08 -7.80
C GLN A 201 0.64 -3.00 -6.79
N SER A 202 -0.25 -2.08 -7.15
CA SER A 202 -0.73 -1.00 -6.29
C SER A 202 -1.71 -1.54 -5.23
N THR A 203 -1.53 -1.12 -3.97
CA THR A 203 -2.48 -1.39 -2.87
C THR A 203 -3.89 -0.88 -3.16
N LEU A 204 -4.00 0.28 -3.80
CA LEU A 204 -5.25 0.84 -4.27
C LEU A 204 -5.18 0.99 -5.79
N ALA A 205 -6.02 0.24 -6.49
CA ALA A 205 -6.14 0.29 -7.92
C ALA A 205 -7.31 1.20 -8.32
N PRO A 206 -7.09 2.24 -9.15
CA PRO A 206 -8.19 3.07 -9.65
C PRO A 206 -9.24 2.23 -10.39
N CYS A 207 -10.52 2.45 -10.10
CA CYS A 207 -11.60 1.66 -10.70
C CYS A 207 -11.65 1.78 -12.23
N ASP A 208 -11.20 2.90 -12.80
CA ASP A 208 -11.09 3.12 -14.24
C ASP A 208 -9.95 2.33 -14.89
N GLU A 209 -8.91 1.97 -14.16
CA GLU A 209 -7.86 1.08 -14.65
C GLU A 209 -8.25 -0.41 -14.56
N ILE A 210 -9.21 -0.75 -13.70
CA ILE A 210 -9.68 -2.12 -13.47
C ILE A 210 -10.95 -2.42 -14.27
N VAL A 211 -12.04 -1.73 -13.97
CA VAL A 211 -13.39 -2.05 -14.43
C VAL A 211 -13.60 -1.65 -15.89
N LEU A 212 -13.18 -0.45 -16.29
CA LEU A 212 -13.43 0.06 -17.64
C LEU A 212 -12.79 -0.82 -18.76
N PRO A 213 -11.54 -1.32 -18.62
CA PRO A 213 -10.94 -2.26 -19.57
C PRO A 213 -11.68 -3.60 -19.70
N ILE A 214 -12.25 -4.10 -18.60
CA ILE A 214 -13.06 -5.33 -18.62
C ILE A 214 -14.31 -5.10 -19.46
N PHE A 215 -15.02 -4.00 -19.19
CA PHE A 215 -16.19 -3.62 -19.98
C PHE A 215 -15.83 -3.37 -21.45
N ALA A 216 -14.71 -2.71 -21.76
CA ALA A 216 -14.29 -2.40 -23.11
C ALA A 216 -14.06 -3.66 -23.98
N THR A 217 -13.61 -4.75 -23.36
CA THR A 217 -13.33 -6.02 -24.04
C THR A 217 -14.49 -7.01 -23.96
N ALA A 218 -15.43 -6.81 -23.04
CA ALA A 218 -16.58 -7.69 -22.86
C ALA A 218 -17.52 -7.69 -24.09
N PRO A 219 -17.96 -8.88 -24.57
CA PRO A 219 -18.91 -8.98 -25.67
C PRO A 219 -20.33 -8.56 -25.26
N TRP A 220 -20.66 -8.62 -23.97
CA TRP A 220 -21.97 -8.28 -23.41
C TRP A 220 -22.12 -6.80 -23.04
N ARG A 221 -21.10 -5.96 -23.23
CA ARG A 221 -21.08 -4.55 -22.77
C ARG A 221 -22.20 -3.66 -23.32
N SER A 222 -22.79 -4.01 -24.46
CA SER A 222 -23.91 -3.29 -25.10
C SER A 222 -25.25 -4.04 -24.98
N ALA A 223 -25.24 -5.21 -24.33
CA ALA A 223 -26.42 -6.03 -24.11
C ALA A 223 -27.27 -5.51 -22.94
N TYR A 224 -28.18 -6.34 -22.45
CA TYR A 224 -28.91 -6.05 -21.22
C TYR A 224 -27.93 -6.04 -20.03
N PRO A 225 -27.81 -4.92 -19.29
CA PRO A 225 -26.77 -4.79 -18.27
C PRO A 225 -27.11 -5.60 -17.02
N GLY A 226 -26.07 -6.23 -16.46
CA GLY A 226 -26.11 -6.97 -15.21
C GLY A 226 -26.26 -6.09 -13.96
N THR A 227 -25.94 -6.69 -12.82
CA THR A 227 -25.91 -5.99 -11.53
C THR A 227 -24.85 -4.89 -11.58
N PRO A 228 -25.04 -3.72 -10.90
CA PRO A 228 -24.00 -2.70 -10.87
C PRO A 228 -22.72 -3.28 -10.28
N TRP A 229 -21.57 -2.97 -10.89
CA TRP A 229 -20.30 -3.60 -10.52
C TRP A 229 -19.93 -3.33 -9.06
N GLN A 230 -20.26 -2.15 -8.53
CA GLN A 230 -20.04 -1.77 -7.13
C GLN A 230 -20.72 -2.75 -6.18
N HIS A 231 -21.96 -3.14 -6.48
CA HIS A 231 -22.71 -4.10 -5.65
C HIS A 231 -22.19 -5.53 -5.78
N LEU A 232 -21.52 -5.89 -6.88
CA LEU A 232 -20.86 -7.19 -7.01
C LEU A 232 -19.61 -7.23 -6.15
N VAL A 233 -18.79 -6.18 -6.20
CA VAL A 233 -17.58 -6.03 -5.38
C VAL A 233 -17.92 -6.03 -3.89
N LEU A 234 -18.89 -5.21 -3.46
CA LEU A 234 -19.28 -5.12 -2.04
C LEU A 234 -19.81 -6.43 -1.44
N ARG A 235 -20.21 -7.40 -2.27
CA ARG A 235 -20.70 -8.71 -1.85
C ARG A 235 -19.61 -9.78 -1.84
N ASP A 236 -18.43 -9.48 -2.38
CA ASP A 236 -17.32 -10.42 -2.48
C ASP A 236 -16.23 -10.03 -1.48
N GLU A 237 -16.01 -10.89 -0.49
CA GLU A 237 -15.05 -10.64 0.60
C GLU A 237 -13.59 -10.56 0.12
N ARG A 238 -13.30 -11.01 -1.11
CA ARG A 238 -11.96 -10.96 -1.71
C ARG A 238 -11.62 -9.56 -2.25
N LEU A 239 -12.58 -8.64 -2.27
CA LEU A 239 -12.42 -7.29 -2.79
C LEU A 239 -12.99 -6.28 -1.81
N THR A 240 -12.32 -5.12 -1.73
CA THR A 240 -12.78 -3.97 -0.97
C THR A 240 -12.86 -2.77 -1.91
N LEU A 241 -14.00 -2.08 -1.87
CA LEU A 241 -14.20 -0.79 -2.53
C LEU A 241 -13.87 0.31 -1.53
N VAL A 242 -12.96 1.21 -1.89
CA VAL A 242 -12.46 2.29 -1.04
C VAL A 242 -12.82 3.63 -1.68
N ASP A 243 -13.52 4.48 -0.92
CA ASP A 243 -13.97 5.82 -1.35
C ASP A 243 -14.74 5.83 -2.69
N ASP A 244 -15.44 4.73 -3.02
CA ASP A 244 -16.15 4.49 -4.28
C ASP A 244 -15.31 4.55 -5.58
N ILE A 245 -14.01 4.81 -5.50
CA ILE A 245 -13.14 5.07 -6.66
C ILE A 245 -11.91 4.16 -6.74
N PHE A 246 -11.57 3.46 -5.65
CA PHE A 246 -10.45 2.52 -5.60
C PHE A 246 -10.90 1.11 -5.28
N LEU A 247 -10.18 0.14 -5.83
CA LEU A 247 -10.33 -1.28 -5.51
C LEU A 247 -9.06 -1.83 -4.90
N THR A 248 -9.23 -2.67 -3.90
CA THR A 248 -8.15 -3.49 -3.34
C THR A 248 -8.62 -4.91 -3.12
N ASN A 249 -7.68 -5.85 -3.04
CA ASN A 249 -7.89 -7.20 -2.56
C ASN A 249 -7.24 -7.44 -1.18
N GLN A 250 -6.69 -6.38 -0.59
CA GLN A 250 -6.10 -6.38 0.74
C GLN A 250 -7.17 -6.01 1.77
N PRO A 251 -7.16 -6.61 2.98
CA PRO A 251 -7.99 -6.16 4.08
C PRO A 251 -7.36 -4.90 4.67
N LEU A 252 -7.40 -3.82 3.90
CA LEU A 252 -7.40 -2.50 4.48
C LEU A 252 -8.69 -2.44 5.32
N GLY A 253 -8.61 -1.98 6.58
CA GLY A 253 -9.79 -1.72 7.40
C GLY A 253 -10.72 -0.68 6.74
N ALA A 254 -11.55 0.01 7.51
CA ALA A 254 -12.35 1.14 7.01
C ALA A 254 -11.44 2.35 6.65
N LEU A 255 -10.60 2.19 5.63
CA LEU A 255 -9.68 3.19 5.14
C LEU A 255 -10.49 4.21 4.34
N LYS A 256 -10.61 5.42 4.86
CA LYS A 256 -11.30 6.55 4.22
C LYS A 256 -10.25 7.59 3.85
N LEU A 257 -9.83 7.64 2.59
CA LEU A 257 -8.78 8.59 2.17
C LEU A 257 -9.31 10.01 2.07
N PHE A 258 -10.55 10.19 1.60
CA PHE A 258 -11.06 11.53 1.26
C PHE A 258 -12.02 12.10 2.29
N ASN A 259 -12.26 11.40 3.41
CA ASN A 259 -13.25 11.76 4.43
C ASN A 259 -14.63 12.16 3.85
N CYS A 260 -14.97 11.57 2.70
CA CYS A 260 -16.23 11.78 1.99
C CYS A 260 -17.27 10.76 2.48
N ALA A 261 -18.55 11.12 2.43
CA ALA A 261 -19.61 10.14 2.64
C ALA A 261 -19.63 9.15 1.46
N GLU A 262 -19.31 7.89 1.73
CA GLU A 262 -19.35 6.82 0.73
C GLU A 262 -20.78 6.62 0.22
N VAL A 263 -20.91 6.46 -1.10
CA VAL A 263 -22.17 6.14 -1.75
C VAL A 263 -22.44 4.64 -1.63
N PHE A 264 -21.40 3.80 -1.66
CA PHE A 264 -21.54 2.35 -1.66
C PHE A 264 -21.00 1.74 -0.36
N GLU A 265 -21.87 1.56 0.62
CA GLU A 265 -21.51 0.88 1.87
C GLU A 265 -21.66 -0.64 1.75
N PRO A 266 -20.73 -1.43 2.33
CA PRO A 266 -20.90 -2.87 2.40
C PRO A 266 -22.17 -3.21 3.20
N PRO A 267 -22.90 -4.28 2.82
CA PRO A 267 -24.01 -4.73 3.63
C PRO A 267 -23.51 -5.06 5.05
N PRO A 268 -24.28 -4.74 6.11
CA PRO A 268 -23.87 -5.03 7.48
C PRO A 268 -23.57 -6.53 7.59
N ARG A 269 -22.31 -6.86 7.88
CA ARG A 269 -21.88 -8.24 8.11
C ARG A 269 -22.57 -8.75 9.38
N ALA A 270 -22.99 -10.01 9.35
CA ALA A 270 -23.46 -10.64 10.58
C ALA A 270 -22.27 -10.81 11.51
N ALA A 271 -22.35 -10.33 12.75
CA ALA A 271 -21.29 -10.46 13.75
C ALA A 271 -20.76 -11.91 13.88
N ASP A 272 -21.65 -12.90 13.71
CA ASP A 272 -21.32 -14.33 13.72
C ASP A 272 -20.30 -14.75 12.64
N ALA A 273 -20.25 -14.03 11.50
CA ALA A 273 -19.34 -14.32 10.40
C ALA A 273 -17.92 -13.82 10.69
N ASP A 274 -17.78 -12.63 11.27
CA ASP A 274 -16.48 -12.08 11.65
C ASP A 274 -15.85 -12.91 12.78
N GLU A 275 -16.65 -13.33 13.78
CA GLU A 275 -16.19 -14.25 14.83
C GLU A 275 -15.78 -15.63 14.30
N ALA A 276 -16.45 -16.14 13.26
CA ALA A 276 -16.08 -17.41 12.63
C ALA A 276 -14.76 -17.28 11.86
N ARG A 277 -14.56 -16.16 11.15
CA ARG A 277 -13.32 -15.86 10.43
C ARG A 277 -12.14 -15.72 11.39
N ASP A 278 -12.31 -14.94 12.46
CA ASP A 278 -11.25 -14.71 13.45
C ASP A 278 -10.84 -16.02 14.14
N ARG A 279 -11.81 -16.89 14.47
CA ARG A 279 -11.52 -18.25 15.00
C ARG A 279 -10.75 -19.12 14.02
N ALA A 280 -11.10 -19.07 12.73
CA ALA A 280 -10.39 -19.82 11.70
C ALA A 280 -8.96 -19.29 11.48
N LEU A 281 -8.76 -17.98 11.60
CA LEU A 281 -7.46 -17.34 11.52
C LEU A 281 -6.59 -17.69 12.73
N LEU A 282 -7.16 -17.64 13.94
CA LEU A 282 -6.48 -18.03 15.18
C LEU A 282 -5.98 -19.48 15.11
N ALA A 283 -6.80 -20.42 14.62
CA ALA A 283 -6.39 -21.82 14.47
C ALA A 283 -5.22 -22.00 13.50
N GLN A 284 -5.15 -21.19 12.44
CA GLN A 284 -4.02 -21.20 11.49
C GLN A 284 -2.75 -20.62 12.13
N ILE A 285 -2.89 -19.57 12.92
CA ILE A 285 -1.80 -18.95 13.68
C ILE A 285 -1.23 -19.94 14.69
N GLU A 286 -2.08 -20.62 15.47
CA GLU A 286 -1.65 -21.62 16.44
C GLU A 286 -0.89 -22.78 15.79
N ALA A 287 -1.35 -23.25 14.63
CA ALA A 287 -0.66 -24.29 13.87
C ALA A 287 0.73 -23.83 13.39
N LEU A 288 0.84 -22.62 12.84
CA LEU A 288 2.12 -22.05 12.40
C LEU A 288 3.07 -21.86 13.57
N GLN A 289 2.58 -21.33 14.70
CA GLN A 289 3.39 -21.10 15.90
C GLN A 289 3.96 -22.41 16.45
N HIS A 290 3.15 -23.48 16.46
CA HIS A 290 3.63 -24.80 16.87
C HIS A 290 4.73 -25.34 15.95
N GLU A 291 4.63 -25.08 14.64
CA GLU A 291 5.67 -25.45 13.67
C GLU A 291 6.95 -24.61 13.84
N LEU A 292 6.82 -23.30 14.07
CA LEU A 292 7.94 -22.39 14.32
C LEU A 292 8.68 -22.76 15.60
N HIS A 293 7.95 -23.03 16.68
CA HIS A 293 8.53 -23.47 17.95
C HIS A 293 9.38 -24.73 17.77
N ARG A 294 8.82 -25.78 17.16
CA ARG A 294 9.53 -27.03 16.88
C ARG A 294 10.72 -26.85 15.95
N ALA A 295 10.69 -25.88 15.05
CA ALA A 295 11.82 -25.60 14.18
C ALA A 295 12.96 -24.90 14.94
N ARG A 296 12.61 -23.88 15.73
CA ARG A 296 13.54 -23.15 16.61
C ARG A 296 14.23 -24.06 17.64
N GLU A 297 13.47 -24.98 18.25
CA GLU A 297 14.01 -26.00 19.16
C GLU A 297 15.04 -26.90 18.46
N ARG A 298 14.71 -27.46 17.30
CA ARG A 298 15.64 -28.30 16.53
C ARG A 298 16.91 -27.55 16.12
N ASP A 299 16.79 -26.26 15.77
CA ASP A 299 17.94 -25.43 15.44
C ASP A 299 18.81 -25.11 16.68
N ALA A 300 18.19 -24.96 17.86
CA ALA A 300 18.90 -24.83 19.13
C ALA A 300 19.64 -26.13 19.49
N GLU A 301 18.97 -27.28 19.36
CA GLU A 301 19.58 -28.61 19.57
C GLU A 301 20.73 -28.88 18.60
N ALA A 302 20.65 -28.38 17.36
CA ALA A 302 21.73 -28.44 16.37
C ALA A 302 22.89 -27.47 16.66
N GLY A 303 22.79 -26.66 17.73
CA GLY A 303 23.81 -25.70 18.14
C GLY A 303 23.92 -24.48 17.23
N LEU A 304 22.88 -24.17 16.44
CA LEU A 304 22.87 -23.00 15.56
C LEU A 304 22.65 -21.69 16.33
N TRP A 305 22.05 -21.79 17.53
CA TRP A 305 21.82 -20.67 18.44
C TRP A 305 21.55 -21.18 19.85
N ASN A 306 21.46 -20.26 20.82
CA ASN A 306 21.34 -20.57 22.25
C ASN A 306 19.88 -20.65 22.75
N GLY A 307 18.90 -20.63 21.85
CA GLY A 307 17.47 -20.62 22.19
C GLY A 307 16.96 -19.30 22.77
N GLN A 308 17.80 -18.26 22.89
CA GLN A 308 17.37 -16.96 23.37
C GLN A 308 16.85 -16.10 22.23
N VAL A 309 15.57 -15.79 22.30
CA VAL A 309 14.89 -14.86 21.39
C VAL A 309 15.40 -13.45 21.68
N GLN A 310 15.86 -12.76 20.64
CA GLN A 310 16.13 -11.34 20.74
C GLN A 310 14.83 -10.56 20.47
N ARG A 311 14.63 -9.49 21.24
CA ARG A 311 13.40 -8.68 21.22
C ARG A 311 13.73 -7.20 21.08
N ALA A 312 14.88 -6.83 20.51
CA ALA A 312 15.30 -5.43 20.50
C ALA A 312 14.29 -4.56 19.74
N SER A 313 13.83 -4.99 18.57
CA SER A 313 12.81 -4.25 17.82
C SER A 313 11.44 -4.27 18.49
N ALA A 314 11.09 -5.34 19.21
CA ALA A 314 9.85 -5.40 19.99
C ALA A 314 9.88 -4.50 21.25
N THR A 315 11.07 -4.32 21.84
CA THR A 315 11.25 -3.54 23.09
C THR A 315 11.42 -2.05 22.81
N PHE A 316 12.10 -1.69 21.72
CA PHE A 316 12.33 -0.29 21.33
C PHE A 316 11.22 0.29 20.45
N GLY A 317 10.51 -0.55 19.66
CA GLY A 317 9.35 -0.14 18.86
C GLY A 317 8.04 -0.40 19.61
N GLY A 318 7.86 0.28 20.75
CA GLY A 318 6.71 0.12 21.63
C GLY A 318 5.37 0.18 20.87
N PHE A 319 4.39 -0.55 21.38
CA PHE A 319 3.01 -0.69 20.89
C PHE A 319 2.21 0.63 20.82
N SER A 320 2.78 1.74 20.33
CA SER A 320 1.99 2.94 20.02
C SER A 320 1.28 2.74 18.69
N GLU A 321 -0.04 2.86 18.69
CA GLU A 321 -0.88 2.93 17.48
C GLU A 321 -0.44 4.05 16.51
N ASP A 322 0.44 4.97 16.94
CA ASP A 322 1.06 6.01 16.11
C ASP A 322 2.25 5.54 15.26
N ASP A 323 2.71 4.29 15.38
CA ASP A 323 3.89 3.81 14.64
C ASP A 323 3.59 3.45 13.17
N THR A 324 2.33 3.59 12.73
CA THR A 324 2.00 3.66 11.29
C THR A 324 2.45 4.98 10.64
N ASN A 325 2.82 6.00 11.44
CA ASN A 325 3.25 7.31 10.97
C ASN A 325 4.75 7.62 11.20
N GLN A 326 5.54 6.69 11.75
CA GLN A 326 6.99 6.89 11.85
C GLN A 326 7.67 6.65 10.50
N HIS A 327 7.82 7.75 9.75
CA HIS A 327 8.70 7.95 8.61
C HIS A 327 8.97 6.72 7.74
N HIS A 328 8.10 6.58 6.74
CA HIS A 328 8.28 5.75 5.57
C HIS A 328 9.57 6.10 4.79
N LEU A 329 10.72 5.61 5.26
CA LEU A 329 11.96 5.56 4.45
C LEU A 329 11.79 4.67 3.20
N PHE A 330 10.75 3.82 3.19
CA PHE A 330 10.29 3.09 2.01
C PHE A 330 9.20 3.83 1.20
N ASP A 331 8.52 4.86 1.74
CA ASP A 331 7.71 5.74 0.89
C ASP A 331 8.59 6.66 0.09
N GLN A 332 9.81 7.02 0.50
CA GLN A 332 10.72 7.71 -0.43
C GLN A 332 11.03 6.87 -1.69
N LEU A 333 10.84 5.54 -1.65
CA LEU A 333 10.93 4.69 -2.85
C LEU A 333 9.62 4.62 -3.68
N GLU A 334 8.46 5.02 -3.14
CA GLU A 334 7.20 5.22 -3.87
C GLU A 334 6.99 6.72 -4.26
N ASP A 335 7.44 7.66 -3.44
CA ASP A 335 7.41 9.10 -3.63
C ASP A 335 8.49 9.60 -4.60
N GLU A 336 9.64 8.95 -4.75
CA GLU A 336 10.54 9.27 -5.88
C GLU A 336 10.03 8.70 -7.23
N LEU A 337 8.95 7.91 -7.21
CA LEU A 337 8.17 7.58 -8.41
C LEU A 337 6.98 8.54 -8.62
N VAL A 338 6.75 9.50 -7.72
CA VAL A 338 5.65 10.49 -7.73
C VAL A 338 6.15 11.95 -7.62
N GLY A 339 7.38 12.20 -7.22
CA GLY A 339 7.97 13.52 -6.95
C GLY A 339 8.97 13.95 -8.00
N GLY A 340 8.52 14.11 -9.25
CA GLY A 340 9.23 14.92 -10.21
C GLY A 340 9.04 16.39 -9.84
N ASP A 341 10.11 16.98 -9.32
CA ASP A 341 10.28 18.40 -9.02
C ASP A 341 9.57 19.31 -10.03
N TRP A 342 8.48 19.93 -9.56
CA TRP A 342 7.85 21.03 -10.24
C TRP A 342 8.60 22.30 -9.84
N GLU A 343 9.54 22.72 -10.69
CA GLU A 343 9.92 24.13 -10.78
C GLU A 343 8.68 24.92 -11.22
N LEU A 344 7.88 25.34 -10.24
CA LEU A 344 7.02 26.49 -10.34
C LEU A 344 7.62 27.57 -9.45
N ASP A 345 8.32 28.48 -10.11
CA ASP A 345 8.62 29.81 -9.59
C ASP A 345 7.34 30.49 -9.04
N ASP A 346 7.57 31.28 -7.99
CA ASP A 346 6.78 32.39 -7.45
C ASP A 346 5.86 32.15 -6.22
N ASP A 347 6.46 32.51 -5.07
CA ASP A 347 6.00 33.47 -4.06
C ASP A 347 5.11 33.03 -2.87
N TRP A 348 5.80 32.85 -1.73
CA TRP A 348 5.55 33.37 -0.38
C TRP A 348 4.14 33.91 -0.04
N ASP A 349 3.51 33.30 0.96
CA ASP A 349 3.08 34.02 2.17
C ASP A 349 2.91 33.04 3.35
N ASP A 350 3.53 33.40 4.48
CA ASP A 350 3.39 32.83 5.83
C ASP A 350 1.94 33.01 6.35
N ASP A 351 1.43 32.05 7.12
CA ASP A 351 0.76 32.27 8.43
C ASP A 351 0.11 30.95 8.99
N ASP A 352 0.62 30.53 10.16
CA ASP A 352 -0.02 29.93 11.35
C ASP A 352 -1.12 28.83 11.27
N ASP A 353 -0.85 27.66 11.88
CA ASP A 353 -1.44 27.17 13.16
C ASP A 353 -1.32 25.62 13.28
N PHE A 354 -0.46 25.13 14.20
CA PHE A 354 -0.36 23.71 14.58
C PHE A 354 -1.13 23.46 15.90
N ASP A 355 -2.23 22.71 15.83
CA ASP A 355 -2.95 22.20 17.01
C ASP A 355 -2.18 21.04 17.68
N GLN A 356 -1.99 21.12 19.00
CA GLN A 356 -1.38 20.07 19.83
C GLN A 356 -2.39 18.97 20.23
N PRO A 357 -2.00 17.68 20.25
CA PRO A 357 -2.89 16.62 20.75
C PRO A 357 -2.90 16.54 22.29
N GLU A 358 -4.10 16.51 22.87
CA GLU A 358 -4.38 16.30 24.29
C GLU A 358 -4.13 14.83 24.72
N GLY A 359 -3.62 14.59 25.94
CA GLY A 359 -3.96 13.33 26.64
C GLY A 359 -3.00 12.66 27.63
N VAL A 360 -2.35 13.35 28.57
CA VAL A 360 -2.00 12.74 29.89
C VAL A 360 -2.34 13.72 31.00
N VAL A 361 -3.43 13.44 31.74
CA VAL A 361 -3.81 14.24 32.92
C VAL A 361 -2.86 13.90 34.06
N VAL A 362 -1.68 14.50 34.06
CA VAL A 362 -0.83 14.56 35.25
C VAL A 362 -1.39 15.66 36.14
N ASP A 363 -1.78 15.32 37.37
CA ASP A 363 -2.32 16.28 38.34
C ASP A 363 -1.36 17.48 38.46
N GLN A 364 -1.87 18.68 38.14
CA GLN A 364 -1.10 19.92 38.01
C GLN A 364 -0.37 20.27 39.32
N ALA A 365 -0.91 19.83 40.47
CA ALA A 365 -0.26 19.98 41.77
C ALA A 365 1.01 19.11 41.89
N THR A 366 0.98 17.89 41.37
CA THR A 366 2.15 16.99 41.32
C THR A 366 3.22 17.51 40.36
N LEU A 367 2.83 18.07 39.21
CA LEU A 367 3.78 18.70 38.27
C LEU A 367 4.45 19.92 38.89
N GLN A 368 3.70 20.79 39.57
CA GLN A 368 4.27 21.94 40.27
C GLN A 368 5.22 21.52 41.40
N ALA A 369 4.84 20.50 42.18
CA ALA A 369 5.71 19.97 43.24
C ALA A 369 6.99 19.33 42.68
N ALA A 370 6.90 18.58 41.58
CA ALA A 370 8.06 18.00 40.89
C ALA A 370 8.97 19.08 40.30
N HIS A 371 8.38 20.13 39.72
CA HIS A 371 9.11 21.28 39.17
C HIS A 371 9.85 22.08 40.25
N GLU A 372 9.18 22.43 41.36
CA GLU A 372 9.83 23.07 42.51
C GLU A 372 10.96 22.21 43.08
N ARG A 373 10.75 20.89 43.13
CA ARG A 373 11.76 19.95 43.62
C ARG A 373 12.97 19.86 42.69
N MET A 374 12.75 19.87 41.38
CA MET A 374 13.81 19.92 40.38
C MET A 374 14.63 21.21 40.52
N LEU A 375 13.97 22.36 40.63
CA LEU A 375 14.65 23.66 40.79
C LEU A 375 15.49 23.73 42.08
N GLN A 376 15.08 23.08 43.17
CA GLN A 376 15.88 23.03 44.40
C GLN A 376 17.19 22.23 44.26
N LEU A 377 17.24 21.30 43.30
CA LEU A 377 18.38 20.39 43.11
C LEU A 377 19.37 20.90 42.06
N LEU A 378 18.96 21.84 41.21
CA LEU A 378 19.80 22.45 40.18
C LEU A 378 20.76 23.51 40.78
N PRO A 379 21.97 23.68 40.21
CA PRO A 379 22.86 24.77 40.59
C PRO A 379 22.21 26.15 40.35
N PRO A 380 22.48 27.16 41.19
CA PRO A 380 21.86 28.49 41.07
C PRO A 380 22.17 29.19 39.74
N GLU A 381 23.33 28.92 39.15
CA GLU A 381 23.70 29.40 37.81
C GLU A 381 22.85 28.74 36.70
N THR A 382 22.50 27.47 36.87
CA THR A 382 21.64 26.72 35.94
C THR A 382 20.19 27.21 36.03
N ILE A 383 19.70 27.52 37.23
CA ILE A 383 18.35 28.09 37.44
C ILE A 383 18.23 29.46 36.78
N ALA A 384 19.26 30.31 36.92
CA ALA A 384 19.27 31.62 36.27
C ALA A 384 19.26 31.52 34.73
N ARG A 385 19.95 30.51 34.18
CA ARG A 385 19.91 30.21 32.73
C ARG A 385 18.56 29.65 32.30
N LEU A 386 17.96 28.75 33.09
CA LEU A 386 16.66 28.16 32.79
C LEU A 386 15.54 29.23 32.76
N ASN A 387 15.56 30.18 33.70
CA ASN A 387 14.57 31.28 33.76
C ASN A 387 14.71 32.32 32.63
N GLN A 388 15.81 32.29 31.86
CA GLN A 388 16.06 33.19 30.73
C GLN A 388 16.05 32.46 29.38
N ALA A 389 15.89 31.13 29.39
CA ALA A 389 15.94 30.29 28.20
C ALA A 389 14.58 30.23 27.50
N ARG A 390 14.58 30.03 26.18
CA ARG A 390 13.39 29.62 25.41
C ARG A 390 13.13 28.13 25.64
N ASP A 391 11.92 27.66 25.34
CA ASP A 391 11.48 26.29 25.66
C ASP A 391 12.44 25.20 25.14
N GLU A 392 12.88 25.33 23.88
CA GLU A 392 13.87 24.43 23.26
C GLU A 392 15.25 24.45 23.97
N GLU A 393 15.67 25.62 24.47
CA GLU A 393 16.94 25.77 25.19
C GLU A 393 16.84 25.23 26.62
N ALA A 394 15.66 25.29 27.24
CA ALA A 394 15.40 24.78 28.57
C ALA A 394 15.49 23.24 28.63
N GLU A 395 15.00 22.54 27.60
CA GLU A 395 15.09 21.08 27.48
C GLU A 395 16.55 20.60 27.45
N VAL A 396 17.40 21.26 26.66
CA VAL A 396 18.83 20.96 26.57
C VAL A 396 19.54 21.18 27.91
N ILE A 397 19.18 22.25 28.63
CA ILE A 397 19.74 22.56 29.95
C ILE A 397 19.35 21.49 30.99
N ILE A 398 18.10 21.01 30.97
CA ILE A 398 17.61 19.95 31.87
C ILE A 398 18.25 18.61 31.53
N ALA A 399 18.33 18.25 30.24
CA ALA A 399 18.95 17.01 29.77
C ALA A 399 20.42 16.89 30.21
N GLN A 400 21.19 18.00 30.20
CA GLN A 400 22.57 18.03 30.70
C GLN A 400 22.70 17.67 32.19
N HIS A 401 21.63 17.83 32.97
CA HIS A 401 21.60 17.54 34.41
C HIS A 401 20.81 16.27 34.75
N LEU A 402 20.31 15.53 33.74
CA LEU A 402 19.44 14.36 33.91
C LEU A 402 20.10 13.25 34.75
N ASN A 403 21.36 12.91 34.47
CA ASN A 403 22.11 11.90 35.24
C ASN A 403 22.27 12.29 36.73
N MET A 404 22.36 13.58 37.02
CA MET A 404 22.45 14.08 38.40
C MET A 404 21.08 14.04 39.09
N LEU A 405 19.99 14.34 38.37
CA LEU A 405 18.62 14.24 38.87
C LEU A 405 18.22 12.78 39.13
N LEU A 406 18.53 11.85 38.22
CA LEU A 406 18.32 10.41 38.39
C LEU A 406 19.01 9.86 39.65
N ALA A 407 20.22 10.35 39.96
CA ALA A 407 20.97 9.91 41.12
C ALA A 407 20.48 10.54 42.44
N ARG A 408 20.02 11.79 42.43
CA ARG A 408 19.67 12.56 43.64
C ARG A 408 18.18 12.56 43.98
N ALA A 409 17.32 12.38 42.98
CA ALA A 409 15.87 12.32 43.12
C ALA A 409 15.28 11.26 42.18
N PRO A 410 15.60 9.97 42.41
CA PRO A 410 15.12 8.86 41.59
C PRO A 410 13.60 8.65 41.68
N ASP A 411 12.94 9.30 42.64
CA ASP A 411 11.49 9.35 42.81
C ASP A 411 10.78 10.26 41.79
N LEU A 412 11.53 11.13 41.09
CA LEU A 412 11.02 11.85 39.92
C LEU A 412 10.84 10.93 38.70
N PHE A 413 11.24 9.66 38.79
CA PHE A 413 11.25 8.70 37.68
C PHE A 413 10.52 7.38 38.08
N PRO A 414 9.61 6.85 37.25
CA PRO A 414 8.86 5.63 37.54
C PRO A 414 9.75 4.37 37.54
N ARG A 415 9.42 3.35 38.36
CA ARG A 415 10.20 2.10 38.53
C ARG A 415 9.45 0.87 38.01
N ILE A 416 10.16 -0.05 37.33
CA ILE A 416 9.63 -1.32 36.78
C ILE A 416 10.30 -2.51 37.49
N ASN A 417 9.53 -3.56 37.85
CA ASN A 417 10.01 -4.78 38.54
C ASN A 417 9.77 -6.05 37.68
N ILE A 418 10.75 -6.95 37.62
CA ILE A 418 10.70 -8.22 36.86
C ILE A 418 11.09 -9.41 37.78
N LEU A 419 10.39 -10.55 37.70
CA LEU A 419 10.65 -11.79 38.46
C LEU A 419 10.94 -12.98 37.50
N PRO A 420 11.78 -13.99 37.87
CA PRO A 420 12.19 -15.07 36.95
C PRO A 420 11.52 -16.43 37.22
N ILE A 421 11.39 -17.27 36.17
CA ILE A 421 10.97 -18.68 36.22
C ILE A 421 11.99 -19.58 35.51
N THR A 422 12.13 -20.80 36.02
CA THR A 422 13.13 -21.86 35.76
C THR A 422 12.68 -22.93 34.75
N ASN A 423 13.63 -23.43 33.94
CA ASN A 423 13.50 -24.46 32.90
C ASN A 423 13.76 -25.89 33.42
N GLU A 424 13.21 -26.91 32.73
CA GLU A 424 13.74 -28.29 32.65
C GLU A 424 13.54 -28.88 31.23
N ASP A 425 14.56 -29.62 30.78
CA ASP A 425 14.90 -30.11 29.43
C ASP A 425 14.21 -31.44 29.00
N GLU A 426 14.25 -31.78 27.70
CA GLU A 426 15.05 -32.90 27.13
C GLU A 426 14.54 -33.46 25.75
N THR A 427 15.29 -33.14 24.68
CA THR A 427 15.93 -33.99 23.62
C THR A 427 15.13 -34.98 22.74
N PHE A 428 15.30 -34.89 21.39
CA PHE A 428 15.90 -35.99 20.58
C PHE A 428 16.30 -35.61 19.12
N GLU A 429 17.56 -35.93 18.80
CA GLU A 429 18.32 -35.84 17.52
C GLU A 429 17.63 -36.47 16.28
N SER A 430 17.61 -35.80 15.12
CA SER A 430 18.63 -35.67 14.05
C SER A 430 18.80 -36.89 13.12
N SER A 431 18.53 -36.66 11.81
CA SER A 431 19.28 -37.18 10.66
C SER A 431 18.65 -36.71 9.35
N PHE A 432 19.47 -36.64 8.30
CA PHE A 432 19.19 -36.44 6.86
C PHE A 432 19.65 -35.11 6.25
N PHE A 433 20.98 -35.02 6.12
CA PHE A 433 21.65 -34.29 5.03
C PHE A 433 21.42 -34.99 3.68
N GLY A 434 21.17 -34.21 2.63
CA GLY A 434 21.11 -34.69 1.25
C GLY A 434 20.79 -33.57 0.26
N ASP A 435 21.82 -32.79 -0.10
CA ASP A 435 22.16 -32.26 -1.42
C ASP A 435 21.04 -32.05 -2.47
N TRP A 436 20.69 -30.80 -2.80
CA TRP A 436 19.81 -30.45 -3.95
C TRP A 436 20.16 -29.12 -4.64
N VAL A 437 20.67 -29.28 -5.85
CA VAL A 437 20.43 -28.60 -7.15
C VAL A 437 19.52 -27.37 -7.16
N GLU A 438 20.07 -26.24 -7.65
CA GLU A 438 19.32 -25.03 -8.06
C GLU A 438 18.61 -25.27 -9.41
N ASP A 439 17.28 -25.17 -9.43
CA ASP A 439 16.49 -25.05 -10.66
C ASP A 439 16.44 -23.58 -11.12
N ASP A 440 16.91 -23.34 -12.35
CA ASP A 440 16.84 -22.10 -13.11
C ASP A 440 15.38 -21.65 -13.34
N TRP A 441 15.00 -20.50 -12.78
CA TRP A 441 13.76 -19.80 -13.10
C TRP A 441 13.98 -18.27 -13.07
N ASP A 442 14.60 -17.72 -14.12
CA ASP A 442 14.74 -16.28 -14.36
C ASP A 442 14.32 -15.94 -15.81
N GLU A 443 13.01 -15.81 -16.08
CA GLU A 443 12.51 -15.04 -17.23
C GLU A 443 11.28 -14.21 -16.79
N ASP A 444 11.27 -12.95 -17.24
CA ASP A 444 10.27 -11.89 -17.02
C ASP A 444 10.47 -10.96 -15.80
N TYR A 445 11.45 -10.04 -15.91
CA TYR A 445 11.52 -8.82 -15.10
C TYR A 445 11.76 -7.59 -15.99
N ASP A 446 10.71 -6.79 -16.23
CA ASP A 446 10.79 -5.51 -16.96
C ASP A 446 11.17 -4.38 -15.99
N GLY A 447 12.36 -3.82 -16.19
CA GLY A 447 12.98 -2.83 -15.32
C GLY A 447 12.48 -1.40 -15.54
N ASN A 448 12.32 -0.68 -14.42
CA ASN A 448 12.49 0.76 -14.31
C ASN A 448 13.53 1.00 -13.20
N PHE A 449 14.80 1.17 -13.57
CA PHE A 449 15.93 1.04 -12.63
C PHE A 449 17.08 2.00 -12.96
N ASP A 450 16.74 3.27 -13.24
CA ASP A 450 17.68 4.31 -13.69
C ASP A 450 17.83 5.51 -12.72
N HIS A 451 17.32 5.47 -11.47
CA HIS A 451 17.67 6.45 -10.41
C HIS A 451 18.43 5.74 -9.28
N PHE A 452 19.76 5.71 -9.36
CA PHE A 452 20.62 5.08 -8.33
C PHE A 452 21.73 6.00 -7.80
N GLU A 453 21.94 7.18 -8.40
CA GLU A 453 23.04 8.07 -7.97
C GLU A 453 22.64 9.11 -6.90
N ASP A 454 21.36 9.41 -6.71
CA ASP A 454 20.94 10.54 -5.86
C ASP A 454 20.52 10.17 -4.41
N LEU A 455 20.47 8.87 -4.05
CA LEU A 455 19.94 8.39 -2.76
C LEU A 455 21.00 8.24 -1.65
N PHE A 456 22.19 8.84 -1.85
CA PHE A 456 23.33 8.75 -0.93
C PHE A 456 23.72 10.09 -0.29
N GLU A 457 22.96 11.17 -0.54
CA GLU A 457 23.20 12.46 0.11
C GLU A 457 22.28 12.69 1.31
N ASP A 458 22.92 12.94 2.45
CA ASP A 458 22.42 13.54 3.69
C ASP A 458 21.39 12.76 4.53
N THR A 459 21.89 11.77 5.28
CA THR A 459 21.41 11.52 6.66
C THR A 459 22.58 11.06 7.54
N ASN A 460 22.51 11.35 8.83
CA ASN A 460 23.51 11.03 9.85
C ASN A 460 23.59 9.48 10.04
N THR A 461 24.21 8.77 9.08
CA THR A 461 24.25 7.31 9.05
C THR A 461 25.10 6.75 10.18
N SER A 462 24.64 5.67 10.81
CA SER A 462 25.43 4.98 11.81
C SER A 462 26.64 4.32 11.13
N VAL A 463 27.81 4.33 11.78
CA VAL A 463 29.05 3.70 11.29
C VAL A 463 28.82 2.24 10.85
N SER A 464 27.89 1.55 11.50
CA SER A 464 27.54 0.16 11.20
C SER A 464 26.75 0.00 9.89
N LEU A 465 25.97 1.01 9.48
CA LEU A 465 25.24 1.02 8.21
C LEU A 465 26.17 1.29 7.03
N ASP A 466 27.15 2.17 7.18
CA ASP A 466 28.17 2.44 6.15
C ASP A 466 29.00 1.17 5.88
N GLN A 467 29.48 0.52 6.94
CA GLN A 467 30.21 -0.76 6.82
C GLN A 467 29.35 -1.87 6.21
N SER A 468 28.04 -1.87 6.46
CA SER A 468 27.12 -2.81 5.83
C SER A 468 26.92 -2.50 4.35
N SER A 469 26.87 -1.22 3.97
CA SER A 469 26.78 -0.77 2.58
C SER A 469 28.00 -1.19 1.76
N ASP A 470 29.20 -1.09 2.35
CA ASP A 470 30.44 -1.57 1.73
C ASP A 470 30.41 -3.09 1.49
N LEU A 471 29.87 -3.87 2.43
CA LEU A 471 29.70 -5.32 2.27
C LEU A 471 28.67 -5.66 1.19
N ILE A 472 27.58 -4.91 1.09
CA ILE A 472 26.57 -5.07 0.03
C ILE A 472 27.18 -4.79 -1.34
N ALA A 473 28.01 -3.76 -1.48
CA ALA A 473 28.70 -3.45 -2.73
C ALA A 473 29.66 -4.57 -3.15
N GLN A 474 30.46 -5.09 -2.20
CA GLN A 474 31.35 -6.23 -2.48
C GLN A 474 30.57 -7.50 -2.86
N PHE A 475 29.41 -7.73 -2.26
CA PHE A 475 28.53 -8.83 -2.61
C PHE A 475 27.92 -8.67 -4.01
N TYR A 476 27.54 -7.45 -4.39
CA TYR A 476 27.08 -7.15 -5.75
C TYR A 476 28.14 -7.51 -6.80
N ASP A 477 29.38 -7.05 -6.60
CA ASP A 477 30.50 -7.36 -7.50
C ASP A 477 30.77 -8.87 -7.56
N TYR A 478 30.72 -9.56 -6.42
CA TYR A 478 30.84 -11.01 -6.35
C TYR A 478 29.76 -11.75 -7.16
N LEU A 479 28.50 -11.29 -7.12
CA LEU A 479 27.43 -11.90 -7.91
C LEU A 479 27.68 -11.74 -9.43
N LEU A 480 28.23 -10.60 -9.86
CA LEU A 480 28.64 -10.39 -11.24
C LEU A 480 29.80 -11.32 -11.64
N GLU A 481 30.78 -11.49 -10.76
CA GLU A 481 31.90 -12.42 -10.98
C GLU A 481 31.43 -13.88 -11.11
N MET A 482 30.39 -14.26 -10.36
CA MET A 482 29.73 -15.57 -10.43
C MET A 482 28.83 -15.74 -11.66
N GLY A 483 28.79 -14.76 -12.57
CA GLY A 483 28.06 -14.83 -13.83
C GLY A 483 26.56 -14.50 -13.72
N LYS A 484 26.10 -13.92 -12.60
CA LYS A 484 24.71 -13.45 -12.49
C LYS A 484 24.53 -12.16 -13.28
N THR A 485 23.31 -11.94 -13.79
CA THR A 485 23.00 -10.69 -14.51
C THR A 485 23.05 -9.49 -13.57
N SER A 486 23.31 -8.29 -14.11
CA SER A 486 23.30 -7.06 -13.31
C SER A 486 21.95 -6.83 -12.63
N THR A 487 20.84 -7.17 -13.30
CA THR A 487 19.49 -7.08 -12.72
C THR A 487 19.34 -8.00 -11.50
N THR A 488 19.73 -9.27 -11.62
CA THR A 488 19.65 -10.25 -10.53
C THR A 488 20.58 -9.86 -9.36
N ALA A 489 21.82 -9.45 -9.67
CA ALA A 489 22.79 -9.01 -8.68
C ALA A 489 22.27 -7.79 -7.88
N ARG A 490 21.66 -6.83 -8.58
CA ARG A 490 21.08 -5.63 -7.98
C ARG A 490 19.89 -5.95 -7.09
N ALA A 491 18.96 -6.79 -7.58
CA ALA A 491 17.80 -7.20 -6.80
C ALA A 491 18.19 -7.89 -5.48
N ARG A 492 19.13 -8.84 -5.54
CA ARG A 492 19.62 -9.55 -4.34
C ARG A 492 20.36 -8.63 -3.37
N SER A 493 21.19 -7.73 -3.88
CA SER A 493 21.92 -6.77 -3.05
C SER A 493 20.98 -5.78 -2.37
N ARG A 494 19.93 -5.32 -3.07
CA ARG A 494 18.91 -4.43 -2.52
C ARG A 494 18.11 -5.09 -1.39
N ALA A 495 17.80 -6.36 -1.51
CA ALA A 495 17.06 -7.08 -0.47
C ALA A 495 17.79 -7.07 0.89
N LEU A 496 19.12 -7.08 0.89
CA LEU A 496 19.93 -7.07 2.12
C LEU A 496 19.85 -5.76 2.91
N LYS A 497 19.47 -4.65 2.28
CA LYS A 497 19.40 -3.34 2.94
C LYS A 497 18.47 -3.34 4.16
N ILE A 498 17.34 -4.04 4.05
CA ILE A 498 16.34 -4.09 5.13
C ILE A 498 16.92 -4.71 6.39
N TYR A 499 17.72 -5.76 6.24
CA TYR A 499 18.39 -6.40 7.35
C TYR A 499 19.59 -5.60 7.86
N ALA A 500 20.32 -4.90 6.98
CA ALA A 500 21.40 -4.00 7.36
C ALA A 500 20.88 -2.84 8.23
N GLU A 501 19.78 -2.21 7.82
CA GLU A 501 19.09 -1.16 8.57
C GLU A 501 18.60 -1.68 9.92
N PHE A 502 17.95 -2.85 9.95
CA PHE A 502 17.51 -3.50 11.19
C PHE A 502 18.67 -3.69 12.19
N LEU A 503 19.78 -4.28 11.74
CA LEU A 503 20.94 -4.51 12.59
C LEU A 503 21.57 -3.19 13.06
N ALA A 504 21.66 -2.20 12.18
CA ALA A 504 22.22 -0.90 12.52
C ALA A 504 21.35 -0.16 13.54
N SER A 505 20.04 -0.13 13.33
CA SER A 505 19.07 0.61 14.16
C SER A 505 18.87 -0.01 15.54
N TYR A 506 18.70 -1.33 15.62
CA TYR A 506 18.32 -1.99 16.89
C TYR A 506 19.50 -2.63 17.64
N TYR A 507 20.58 -2.93 16.92
CA TYR A 507 21.74 -3.62 17.49
C TYR A 507 23.06 -2.85 17.39
N GLY A 508 23.11 -1.76 16.60
CA GLY A 508 24.36 -1.08 16.27
C GLY A 508 25.36 -2.00 15.57
N ARG A 509 24.89 -3.08 14.93
CA ARG A 509 25.72 -4.13 14.33
C ARG A 509 25.79 -3.99 12.81
N THR A 510 26.87 -4.52 12.22
CA THR A 510 26.98 -4.65 10.76
C THR A 510 26.36 -5.95 10.26
N LEU A 511 26.09 -6.05 8.96
CA LEU A 511 25.63 -7.30 8.32
C LEU A 511 26.51 -8.52 8.64
N ALA A 512 27.83 -8.34 8.75
CA ALA A 512 28.74 -9.44 9.10
C ALA A 512 28.58 -9.94 10.55
N GLN A 513 27.99 -9.12 11.42
CA GLN A 513 27.75 -9.43 12.84
C GLN A 513 26.32 -9.94 13.11
N GLY A 514 25.50 -10.08 12.07
CA GLY A 514 24.20 -10.70 12.20
C GLY A 514 24.32 -12.19 12.53
N ASP A 515 23.45 -12.67 13.40
CA ASP A 515 23.42 -14.04 13.89
C ASP A 515 22.03 -14.67 13.66
N TYR A 516 21.84 -15.91 14.12
CA TYR A 516 20.54 -16.59 14.03
C TYR A 516 19.42 -15.76 14.65
N ALA A 517 19.63 -15.22 15.85
CA ALA A 517 18.57 -14.60 16.62
C ALA A 517 18.13 -13.26 16.01
N THR A 518 19.08 -12.48 15.49
CA THR A 518 18.78 -11.24 14.77
C THR A 518 18.10 -11.50 13.44
N LEU A 519 18.48 -12.56 12.71
CA LEU A 519 17.77 -12.94 11.48
C LEU A 519 16.37 -13.48 11.76
N ASP A 520 16.19 -14.29 12.82
CA ASP A 520 14.89 -14.83 13.21
C ASP A 520 13.93 -13.68 13.56
N GLU A 521 14.36 -12.72 14.40
CA GLU A 521 13.56 -11.51 14.69
C GLU A 521 13.32 -10.66 13.44
N CYS A 522 14.34 -10.47 12.61
CA CYS A 522 14.18 -9.71 11.37
C CYS A 522 13.09 -10.34 10.49
N LEU A 523 13.13 -11.65 10.25
CA LEU A 523 12.24 -12.32 9.31
C LEU A 523 10.83 -12.57 9.88
N PHE A 524 10.73 -12.95 11.15
CA PHE A 524 9.46 -13.38 11.74
C PHE A 524 8.72 -12.30 12.53
N PHE A 525 9.32 -11.11 12.70
CA PHE A 525 8.69 -10.03 13.46
C PHE A 525 8.84 -8.66 12.80
N TYR A 526 10.07 -8.22 12.57
CA TYR A 526 10.33 -6.87 12.09
C TYR A 526 9.91 -6.69 10.62
N TYR A 527 10.30 -7.61 9.75
CA TYR A 527 10.06 -7.52 8.31
C TYR A 527 8.55 -7.53 7.96
N PRO A 528 7.73 -8.45 8.51
CA PRO A 528 6.28 -8.43 8.28
C PRO A 528 5.61 -7.12 8.73
N ARG A 529 6.14 -6.45 9.76
CA ARG A 529 5.59 -5.21 10.31
C ARG A 529 6.04 -3.95 9.58
N ARG A 530 7.29 -3.91 9.11
CA ARG A 530 7.89 -2.69 8.52
C ARG A 530 7.70 -2.59 7.02
N VAL A 531 7.65 -3.73 6.32
CA VAL A 531 7.55 -3.74 4.86
C VAL A 531 6.10 -4.03 4.47
N ASN A 532 5.31 -2.95 4.43
CA ASN A 532 3.97 -3.00 3.87
C ASN A 532 4.04 -3.57 2.44
N LYS A 533 3.06 -4.42 2.07
CA LYS A 533 2.91 -4.98 0.70
C LYS A 533 3.98 -5.99 0.30
N THR A 534 4.43 -6.86 1.20
CA THR A 534 5.41 -7.88 0.84
C THR A 534 4.77 -9.05 0.08
N SER A 535 5.11 -9.21 -1.21
CA SER A 535 4.74 -10.40 -1.96
C SER A 535 5.51 -11.64 -1.49
N GLU A 536 4.89 -12.81 -1.60
CA GLU A 536 5.53 -14.12 -1.36
C GLU A 536 6.87 -14.26 -2.11
N ARG A 537 6.97 -13.69 -3.31
CA ARG A 537 8.21 -13.63 -4.10
C ARG A 537 9.30 -12.84 -3.38
N GLN A 538 9.00 -11.63 -2.92
CA GLN A 538 9.96 -10.76 -2.23
C GLN A 538 10.49 -11.39 -0.93
N VAL A 539 9.63 -12.07 -0.16
CA VAL A 539 10.06 -12.82 1.03
C VAL A 539 11.11 -13.87 0.66
N ARG A 540 10.87 -14.64 -0.40
CA ARG A 540 11.78 -15.70 -0.85
C ARG A 540 13.07 -15.12 -1.43
N ASP A 541 12.99 -14.00 -2.14
CA ASP A 541 14.14 -13.29 -2.67
C ASP A 541 15.03 -12.76 -1.53
N LEU A 542 14.44 -12.20 -0.48
CA LEU A 542 15.15 -11.78 0.73
C LEU A 542 15.85 -12.95 1.41
N CYS A 543 15.13 -14.04 1.70
CA CYS A 543 15.70 -15.23 2.33
C CYS A 543 16.87 -15.80 1.50
N THR A 544 16.73 -15.80 0.16
CA THR A 544 17.75 -16.30 -0.76
C THR A 544 18.97 -15.38 -0.80
N ALA A 545 18.76 -14.06 -0.81
CA ALA A 545 19.83 -13.08 -0.73
C ALA A 545 20.63 -13.23 0.57
N LEU A 546 19.95 -13.38 1.71
CA LEU A 546 20.59 -13.61 3.01
C LEU A 546 21.46 -14.87 3.01
N LYS A 547 20.93 -16.01 2.54
CA LYS A 547 21.71 -17.25 2.43
C LYS A 547 22.98 -17.06 1.60
N GLN A 548 22.85 -16.47 0.41
CA GLN A 548 23.97 -16.29 -0.50
C GLN A 548 25.00 -15.28 0.03
N PHE A 549 24.53 -14.25 0.73
CA PHE A 549 25.39 -13.26 1.36
C PHE A 549 26.26 -13.88 2.46
N TYR A 550 25.68 -14.70 3.34
CA TYR A 550 26.46 -15.36 4.39
C TYR A 550 27.43 -16.41 3.83
N ALA A 551 27.06 -17.12 2.76
CA ALA A 551 27.99 -17.99 2.03
C ALA A 551 29.17 -17.20 1.41
N PHE A 552 28.89 -16.00 0.88
CA PHE A 552 29.92 -15.08 0.40
C PHE A 552 30.87 -14.63 1.53
N LEU A 553 30.35 -14.34 2.72
CA LEU A 553 31.16 -13.97 3.88
C LEU A 553 32.09 -15.11 4.33
N ILE A 554 31.63 -16.36 4.29
CA ILE A 554 32.51 -17.53 4.51
C ILE A 554 33.62 -17.58 3.46
N GLN A 555 33.27 -17.46 2.18
CA GLN A 555 34.26 -17.54 1.10
C GLN A 555 35.33 -16.45 1.22
N ARG A 556 34.97 -15.27 1.73
CA ARG A 556 35.87 -14.16 2.01
C ARG A 556 36.62 -14.28 3.35
N GLY A 557 36.31 -15.29 4.16
CA GLY A 557 36.92 -15.51 5.48
C GLY A 557 36.52 -14.45 6.51
N VAL A 558 35.38 -13.79 6.33
CA VAL A 558 34.85 -12.78 7.26
C VAL A 558 34.17 -13.45 8.45
N ILE A 559 33.52 -14.59 8.21
CA ILE A 559 32.88 -15.43 9.24
C ILE A 559 33.29 -16.89 9.07
N GLU A 560 33.13 -17.68 10.12
CA GLU A 560 33.51 -19.10 10.15
C GLU A 560 32.33 -20.07 9.94
N ASP A 561 31.09 -19.62 10.16
CA ASP A 561 29.88 -20.46 10.13
C ASP A 561 28.69 -19.66 9.54
N ASP A 562 27.93 -20.28 8.64
CA ASP A 562 26.73 -19.74 7.96
C ASP A 562 25.54 -20.70 8.08
N ARG A 563 25.68 -21.81 8.83
CA ARG A 563 24.64 -22.83 8.97
C ARG A 563 23.33 -22.26 9.50
N PHE A 564 23.40 -21.19 10.29
CA PHE A 564 22.22 -20.47 10.78
C PHE A 564 21.43 -19.80 9.63
N ALA A 565 22.11 -19.17 8.67
CA ALA A 565 21.48 -18.53 7.52
C ALA A 565 20.84 -19.58 6.60
N GLU A 566 21.48 -20.75 6.43
CA GLU A 566 20.90 -21.86 5.69
C GLU A 566 19.63 -22.41 6.38
N ALA A 567 19.66 -22.57 7.70
CA ALA A 567 18.50 -23.04 8.47
C ALA A 567 17.30 -22.08 8.38
N LEU A 568 17.54 -20.77 8.44
CA LEU A 568 16.51 -19.74 8.23
C LEU A 568 15.97 -19.75 6.79
N TRP A 569 16.85 -19.91 5.80
CA TRP A 569 16.42 -20.01 4.40
C TRP A 569 15.53 -21.24 4.13
N ARG A 570 15.79 -22.38 4.79
CA ARG A 570 14.93 -23.57 4.71
C ARG A 570 13.52 -23.28 5.25
N ARG A 571 13.37 -22.26 6.10
CA ARG A 571 12.10 -21.81 6.69
C ARG A 571 11.44 -20.64 5.95
N ARG A 572 11.92 -20.28 4.75
CA ARG A 572 11.35 -19.17 3.95
C ARG A 572 9.83 -19.26 3.75
N ASP A 573 9.28 -20.47 3.61
CA ASP A 573 7.83 -20.66 3.41
C ASP A 573 7.04 -20.40 4.71
N GLN A 574 7.67 -20.58 5.87
CA GLN A 574 7.08 -20.16 7.15
C GLN A 574 7.10 -18.64 7.28
N VAL A 575 8.14 -17.96 6.79
CA VAL A 575 8.19 -16.48 6.74
C VAL A 575 7.08 -15.94 5.83
N VAL A 576 6.91 -16.53 4.64
CA VAL A 576 5.78 -16.23 3.74
C VAL A 576 4.46 -16.38 4.48
N ARG A 577 4.29 -17.47 5.22
CA ARG A 577 3.06 -17.74 5.96
C ARG A 577 2.78 -16.73 7.07
N VAL A 578 3.81 -16.23 7.76
CA VAL A 578 3.65 -15.14 8.74
C VAL A 578 3.13 -13.88 8.05
N VAL A 579 3.72 -13.48 6.93
CA VAL A 579 3.27 -12.32 6.16
C VAL A 579 1.82 -12.51 5.69
N GLU A 580 1.47 -13.67 5.13
CA GLU A 580 0.10 -13.97 4.69
C GLU A 580 -0.93 -13.93 5.82
N LEU A 581 -0.59 -14.41 7.01
CA LEU A 581 -1.50 -14.40 8.16
C LEU A 581 -1.62 -13.01 8.76
N TYR A 582 -0.53 -12.24 8.79
CA TYR A 582 -0.55 -10.84 9.22
C TYR A 582 -1.42 -10.01 8.28
N ASP A 583 -1.24 -10.18 6.97
CA ASP A 583 -2.04 -9.52 5.93
C ASP A 583 -3.52 -9.92 5.97
N GLN A 584 -3.91 -11.01 6.63
CA GLN A 584 -5.33 -11.39 6.78
C GLN A 584 -6.00 -10.74 8.00
N MET A 585 -5.22 -10.20 8.93
CA MET A 585 -5.75 -9.52 10.11
C MET A 585 -6.35 -8.18 9.71
N THR A 586 -7.58 -7.92 10.12
CA THR A 586 -8.21 -6.61 9.92
C THR A 586 -7.99 -5.77 11.17
N GLY A 587 -7.45 -4.55 11.02
CA GLY A 587 -7.23 -3.63 12.16
C GLY A 587 -8.50 -3.33 12.96
N ASP A 588 -9.66 -3.36 12.31
CA ASP A 588 -10.96 -3.14 12.96
C ASP A 588 -11.56 -4.40 13.60
N SER A 589 -10.86 -5.55 13.58
CA SER A 589 -11.35 -6.76 14.24
C SER A 589 -11.25 -6.60 15.77
N PRO A 590 -12.31 -6.93 16.54
CA PRO A 590 -12.23 -6.96 18.00
C PRO A 590 -11.23 -8.01 18.52
N SER A 591 -10.81 -8.95 17.67
CA SER A 591 -9.82 -9.99 17.98
C SER A 591 -8.41 -9.62 17.50
N PHE A 592 -8.20 -8.43 16.92
CA PHE A 592 -6.92 -8.05 16.30
C PHE A 592 -5.74 -8.20 17.27
N GLU A 593 -5.82 -7.62 18.47
CA GLU A 593 -4.76 -7.71 19.49
C GLU A 593 -4.40 -9.16 19.80
N LEU A 594 -5.41 -10.02 20.03
CA LEU A 594 -5.19 -11.43 20.33
C LEU A 594 -4.53 -12.17 19.15
N LEU A 595 -4.99 -11.93 17.93
CA LEU A 595 -4.45 -12.54 16.72
C LEU A 595 -3.00 -12.09 16.48
N PHE A 596 -2.74 -10.80 16.66
CA PHE A 596 -1.43 -10.17 16.55
C PHE A 596 -0.45 -10.74 17.57
N GLU A 597 -0.82 -10.70 18.85
CA GLU A 597 -0.01 -11.25 19.94
C GLU A 597 0.36 -12.70 19.66
N ARG A 598 -0.61 -13.52 19.22
CA ARG A 598 -0.40 -14.93 18.93
C ARG A 598 0.46 -15.17 17.70
N LEU A 599 0.30 -14.39 16.62
CA LEU A 599 1.10 -14.55 15.41
C LEU A 599 2.57 -14.20 15.63
N PHE A 600 2.85 -13.22 16.49
CA PHE A 600 4.20 -12.75 16.71
C PHE A 600 4.86 -13.31 17.98
N LEU A 601 4.31 -14.37 18.58
CA LEU A 601 5.04 -15.14 19.58
C LEU A 601 6.37 -15.64 18.98
N PRO A 602 7.48 -15.55 19.71
CA PRO A 602 7.64 -15.12 21.12
C PRO A 602 8.09 -13.66 21.30
N TYR A 603 7.93 -12.78 20.32
CA TYR A 603 8.41 -11.39 20.38
C TYR A 603 7.46 -10.45 21.14
N THR A 604 6.21 -10.88 21.31
CA THR A 604 5.12 -10.16 21.98
C THR A 604 4.95 -10.55 23.45
N GLU A 605 5.73 -11.52 23.97
CA GLU A 605 5.68 -11.94 25.38
C GLU A 605 6.44 -11.02 26.34
#